data_AF-A0A2G8RZ16-F1
#
_entry.id   AF-A0A2G8RZ16-F1
#
_cell.length_a   1.000
_cell.length_b   1.000
_cell.length_c   1.000
_cell.angle_alpha   90.00
_cell.angle_beta   90.00
_cell.angle_gamma   90.00
#
_symmetry.space_group_name_H-M   'P 1'
#
loop_
_entity.id
_entity.type
_entity.pdbx_description
1 polymer ?
#
loop_
_entity_poly.entity_id
_entity_poly.type
_entity_poly.pdbx_seq_one_letter_code
_entity_poly.pdbx_strand_id
1 'polypeptide(L)'
;MVEAIDWPTLQEWMQIATSVWIELAGASSVANELQHGHVKLWIWGLVVLFTPVLRVIEHPSPCPPPAAWLAYSGAAPLPSSLPRSGFNAAARSSGKLYFGTATNNYQLNDTAYVAILDDRAMFGQLTPAKAMNWNYTEPERGVFTSGQGDQIVALARQGGKLMRGHDCVWYNGVPAWVANTTWTAPELAEVVQEHCFNIVRRWEGQM
;
A
#
# COMPACT_ATOMS: atom_id res chain seq x y z
N MET A 1 35.29 -20.94 1.31
CA MET A 1 34.93 -19.92 2.31
C MET A 1 33.92 -19.02 1.62
N VAL A 2 32.70 -18.96 2.14
CA VAL A 2 31.60 -18.16 1.58
C VAL A 2 31.77 -16.77 2.17
N GLU A 3 32.22 -15.79 1.38
CA GLU A 3 32.12 -14.39 1.80
C GLU A 3 30.67 -13.96 1.61
N ALA A 4 30.03 -13.61 2.73
CA ALA A 4 28.69 -13.09 2.76
C ALA A 4 28.65 -11.76 1.99
N ILE A 5 27.53 -11.54 1.29
CA ILE A 5 27.19 -10.24 0.69
C ILE A 5 27.28 -9.16 1.79
N ASP A 6 28.12 -8.15 1.56
CA ASP A 6 28.38 -7.08 2.52
C ASP A 6 27.18 -6.12 2.60
N TRP A 7 26.42 -6.23 3.70
CA TRP A 7 25.15 -5.54 3.96
C TRP A 7 25.11 -3.99 3.84
N PRO A 8 26.21 -3.23 4.03
CA PRO A 8 26.23 -1.79 3.77
C PRO A 8 25.96 -1.40 2.32
N THR A 9 26.39 -2.23 1.35
CA THR A 9 26.13 -1.94 -0.08
C THR A 9 24.64 -2.02 -0.42
N LEU A 10 23.90 -2.97 0.16
CA LEU A 10 22.45 -3.13 -0.05
C LEU A 10 21.64 -1.88 0.37
N GLN A 11 22.07 -1.14 1.38
CA GLN A 11 21.40 0.10 1.79
C GLN A 11 21.59 1.23 0.76
N GLU A 12 22.77 1.35 0.17
CA GLU A 12 23.03 2.29 -0.92
C GLU A 12 22.23 1.91 -2.18
N TRP A 13 22.11 0.60 -2.47
CA TRP A 13 21.31 0.09 -3.60
C TRP A 13 19.80 0.26 -3.42
N MET A 14 19.27 0.13 -2.20
CA MET A 14 17.87 0.44 -1.91
C MET A 14 17.54 1.91 -2.15
N GLN A 15 18.49 2.83 -1.92
CA GLN A 15 18.31 4.23 -2.25
C GLN A 15 18.33 4.47 -3.77
N ILE A 16 19.23 3.81 -4.50
CA ILE A 16 19.29 3.90 -5.98
C ILE A 16 17.98 3.38 -6.60
N ALA A 17 17.53 2.19 -6.21
CA ALA A 17 16.28 1.60 -6.71
C ALA A 17 15.05 2.48 -6.38
N THR A 18 15.02 3.09 -5.20
CA THR A 18 13.95 4.02 -4.81
C THR A 18 14.03 5.34 -5.59
N SER A 19 15.23 5.87 -5.85
CA SER A 19 15.43 7.11 -6.60
C SER A 19 15.07 6.98 -8.08
N VAL A 20 15.42 5.85 -8.71
CA VAL A 20 15.02 5.51 -10.08
C VAL A 20 13.49 5.36 -10.17
N TRP A 21 12.87 4.78 -9.14
CA TRP A 21 11.41 4.65 -9.08
C TRP A 21 10.69 6.00 -8.95
N ILE A 22 11.27 6.96 -8.21
CA ILE A 22 10.70 8.32 -8.04
C ILE A 22 10.93 9.19 -9.28
N GLU A 23 12.11 9.13 -9.90
CA GLU A 23 12.44 9.94 -11.09
C GLU A 23 11.72 9.46 -12.35
N LEU A 24 11.58 8.14 -12.54
CA LEU A 24 10.88 7.58 -13.72
C LEU A 24 9.35 7.61 -13.59
N ALA A 25 8.80 7.65 -12.37
CA ALA A 25 7.36 7.77 -12.13
C ALA A 25 6.82 9.22 -12.24
N GLY A 26 7.65 10.19 -12.63
CA GLY A 26 7.19 11.54 -12.98
C GLY A 26 6.58 12.35 -11.82
N ALA A 27 7.10 12.21 -10.60
CA ALA A 27 6.62 12.98 -9.45
C ALA A 27 7.30 14.36 -9.36
N SER A 28 6.77 15.34 -10.11
CA SER A 28 6.97 16.76 -9.78
C SER A 28 6.20 17.10 -8.49
N SER A 29 6.82 16.85 -7.32
CA SER A 29 6.60 17.59 -6.05
C SER A 29 7.25 16.99 -4.79
N VAL A 30 8.00 15.87 -4.84
CA VAL A 30 8.56 15.25 -3.61
C VAL A 30 10.10 15.29 -3.55
N ALA A 31 10.74 16.24 -4.22
CA ALA A 31 12.20 16.33 -4.26
C ALA A 31 12.84 17.13 -3.11
N ASN A 32 12.07 17.67 -2.15
CA ASN A 32 12.62 18.70 -1.23
C ASN A 32 12.78 18.30 0.25
N GLU A 33 12.83 17.02 0.59
CA GLU A 33 12.98 16.59 2.00
C GLU A 33 13.99 15.45 2.21
N LEU A 34 15.04 15.36 1.38
CA LEU A 34 16.13 14.37 1.52
C LEU A 34 17.50 14.98 1.87
N GLN A 35 17.58 16.24 2.32
CA GLN A 35 18.86 16.88 2.67
C GLN A 35 19.17 17.03 4.18
N HIS A 36 18.32 16.59 5.10
CA HIS A 36 18.64 16.68 6.53
C HIS A 36 18.43 15.33 7.22
N GLY A 37 19.54 14.79 7.72
CA GLY A 37 19.70 13.41 8.14
C GLY A 37 18.92 12.99 9.38
N HIS A 38 19.02 11.68 9.61
CA HIS A 38 18.46 10.89 10.71
C HIS A 38 16.96 10.59 10.57
N VAL A 39 16.63 9.36 10.14
CA VAL A 39 16.07 8.29 10.99
C VAL A 39 15.92 7.01 10.13
N LYS A 40 16.62 5.95 10.55
CA LYS A 40 16.38 4.56 10.13
C LYS A 40 15.04 4.10 10.73
N LEU A 41 14.07 3.71 9.90
CA LEU A 41 13.00 2.79 10.34
C LEU A 41 12.33 2.14 9.12
N TRP A 42 12.65 0.86 8.91
CA TRP A 42 11.78 -0.09 8.22
C TRP A 42 11.16 -0.98 9.29
N ILE A 43 9.84 -1.19 9.25
CA ILE A 43 9.13 -2.44 9.55
C ILE A 43 7.62 -2.19 9.41
N TRP A 44 6.95 -3.17 8.80
CA TRP A 44 5.50 -3.31 8.72
C TRP A 44 4.82 -3.40 10.08
N GLY A 45 3.67 -2.72 10.20
CA GLY A 45 2.63 -2.99 11.20
C GLY A 45 2.88 -2.40 12.59
N LEU A 46 2.24 -1.26 12.89
CA LEU A 46 1.46 -1.12 14.11
C LEU A 46 0.57 0.12 14.05
N VAL A 47 -0.67 -0.09 14.46
CA VAL A 47 -1.47 0.88 15.22
C VAL A 47 -0.56 1.64 16.18
N VAL A 48 -0.52 2.96 16.07
CA VAL A 48 -0.03 3.81 17.17
C VAL A 48 -1.20 4.63 17.66
N LEU A 49 -1.75 4.14 18.77
CA LEU A 49 -2.47 4.92 19.76
C LEU A 49 -1.58 6.09 20.19
N PHE A 50 -2.07 7.31 20.00
CA PHE A 50 -1.69 8.44 20.82
C PHE A 50 -2.96 9.00 21.45
N THR A 51 -3.28 8.48 22.64
CA THR A 51 -3.87 9.31 23.68
C THR A 51 -2.74 10.14 24.30
N PRO A 52 -3.02 11.38 24.70
CA PRO A 52 -3.17 11.54 26.14
C PRO A 52 -4.26 12.53 26.56
N VAL A 53 -4.55 12.45 27.85
CA VAL A 53 -5.25 13.42 28.70
C VAL A 53 -6.78 13.37 28.68
N LEU A 54 -7.29 12.48 29.54
CA LEU A 54 -8.52 12.72 30.28
C LEU A 54 -8.45 14.14 30.90
N ARG A 55 -9.37 15.02 30.51
CA ARG A 55 -9.93 15.99 31.46
C ARG A 55 -11.25 15.42 31.94
N VAL A 56 -11.26 15.01 33.21
CA VAL A 56 -12.47 14.81 33.99
C VAL A 56 -13.16 16.17 34.07
N ILE A 57 -14.30 16.31 33.39
CA ILE A 57 -15.26 17.36 33.71
C ILE A 57 -16.23 16.75 34.71
N GLU A 58 -16.19 17.25 35.93
CA GLU A 58 -17.09 16.88 37.00
C GLU A 58 -18.54 17.27 36.61
N HIS A 59 -19.46 16.32 36.79
CA HIS A 59 -20.90 16.51 36.70
C HIS A 59 -21.43 17.31 37.90
N PRO A 60 -22.43 18.18 37.72
CA PRO A 60 -23.41 18.44 38.75
C PRO A 60 -24.78 17.85 38.40
N SER A 61 -25.21 16.93 39.26
CA SER A 61 -26.60 16.73 39.74
C SER A 61 -27.57 15.79 38.98
N PRO A 62 -28.54 15.21 39.72
CA PRO A 62 -29.04 13.84 39.52
C PRO A 62 -30.31 13.73 38.66
N CYS A 63 -30.54 12.51 38.14
CA CYS A 63 -31.75 12.08 37.43
C CYS A 63 -33.06 12.41 38.17
N PRO A 64 -34.11 12.87 37.46
CA PRO A 64 -35.49 12.70 37.90
C PRO A 64 -36.01 11.25 37.61
N PRO A 65 -36.99 10.75 38.39
CA PRO A 65 -37.54 9.38 38.28
C PRO A 65 -38.42 9.17 37.02
N PRO A 66 -38.74 7.90 36.66
CA PRO A 66 -39.29 7.56 35.35
C PRO A 66 -40.78 7.89 35.24
N ALA A 67 -41.16 8.65 34.20
CA ALA A 67 -42.55 8.87 33.82
C ALA A 67 -42.92 7.99 32.60
N ALA A 68 -43.89 7.12 32.82
CA ALA A 68 -44.81 6.44 31.90
C ALA A 68 -44.42 6.30 30.41
N TRP A 69 -44.18 5.05 30.00
CA TRP A 69 -44.11 4.65 28.60
C TRP A 69 -45.48 4.78 27.93
N LEU A 70 -45.68 5.82 27.12
CA LEU A 70 -46.63 5.76 26.01
C LEU A 70 -45.97 4.99 24.87
N ALA A 71 -46.61 3.90 24.44
CA ALA A 71 -46.17 3.09 23.31
C ALA A 71 -46.27 3.91 22.01
N TYR A 72 -45.12 4.42 21.54
CA TYR A 72 -44.99 4.93 20.18
C TYR A 72 -44.82 3.72 19.24
N SER A 73 -45.94 3.17 18.76
CA SER A 73 -45.96 2.21 17.67
C SER A 73 -45.81 2.95 16.35
N GLY A 74 -44.55 3.19 15.97
CA GLY A 74 -44.19 3.74 14.68
C GLY A 74 -42.69 3.56 14.46
N ALA A 75 -42.32 2.43 13.86
CA ALA A 75 -40.97 2.25 13.34
C ALA A 75 -40.79 3.23 12.18
N ALA A 76 -40.27 4.42 12.48
CA ALA A 76 -39.71 5.27 11.46
C ALA A 76 -38.60 4.48 10.75
N PRO A 77 -38.53 4.46 9.41
CA PRO A 77 -37.40 3.84 8.73
C PRO A 77 -36.13 4.50 9.28
N LEU A 78 -35.24 3.68 9.82
CA LEU A 78 -33.91 4.14 10.18
C LEU A 78 -33.33 4.84 8.96
N PRO A 79 -32.76 6.05 9.07
CA PRO A 79 -32.08 6.67 7.95
C PRO A 79 -30.96 5.73 7.49
N SER A 80 -31.20 5.05 6.38
CA SER A 80 -30.25 4.20 5.68
C SER A 80 -29.27 5.08 4.92
N SER A 81 -28.43 5.79 5.68
CA SER A 81 -27.14 6.36 5.28
C SER A 81 -26.75 7.40 6.33
N LEU A 82 -26.12 6.95 7.42
CA LEU A 82 -25.02 7.80 7.89
C LEU A 82 -24.11 7.96 6.66
N PRO A 83 -23.71 9.18 6.27
CA PRO A 83 -22.67 9.32 5.27
C PRO A 83 -21.49 8.56 5.86
N ARG A 84 -21.20 7.37 5.33
CA ARG A 84 -20.02 6.64 5.76
C ARG A 84 -18.90 7.51 5.25
N SER A 85 -18.38 8.35 6.13
CA SER A 85 -17.15 9.09 5.90
C SER A 85 -16.07 8.01 5.79
N GLY A 86 -15.99 7.39 4.60
CA GLY A 86 -15.10 6.28 4.37
C GLY A 86 -13.66 6.72 4.62
N PHE A 87 -12.79 5.77 4.95
CA PHE A 87 -11.44 6.10 5.41
C PHE A 87 -10.68 7.00 4.44
N ASN A 88 -10.84 6.77 3.13
CA ASN A 88 -10.25 7.63 2.12
C ASN A 88 -10.92 9.01 2.04
N ALA A 89 -12.24 9.11 2.19
CA ALA A 89 -12.92 10.41 2.26
C ALA A 89 -12.43 11.25 3.44
N ALA A 90 -12.31 10.64 4.63
CA ALA A 90 -11.78 11.30 5.82
C ALA A 90 -10.28 11.66 5.69
N ALA A 91 -9.49 10.80 5.06
CA ALA A 91 -8.08 11.08 4.78
C ALA A 91 -7.93 12.29 3.84
N ARG A 92 -8.73 12.35 2.76
CA ARG A 92 -8.72 13.47 1.82
C ARG A 92 -9.22 14.77 2.43
N SER A 93 -10.27 14.74 3.27
CA SER A 93 -10.71 15.93 3.99
C SER A 93 -9.67 16.45 4.99
N SER A 94 -8.76 15.58 5.42
CA SER A 94 -7.62 15.91 6.29
C SER A 94 -6.35 16.27 5.51
N GLY A 95 -6.44 16.48 4.19
CA GLY A 95 -5.32 16.88 3.33
C GLY A 95 -4.36 15.76 2.94
N LYS A 96 -4.71 14.49 3.16
CA LYS A 96 -3.91 13.35 2.67
C LYS A 96 -4.28 13.00 1.22
N LEU A 97 -3.32 12.47 0.47
CA LEU A 97 -3.56 12.07 -0.92
C LEU A 97 -4.58 10.94 -1.03
N TYR A 98 -4.46 9.93 -0.16
CA TYR A 98 -5.36 8.79 -0.12
C TYR A 98 -5.32 8.07 1.24
N PHE A 99 -6.34 7.25 1.49
CA PHE A 99 -6.25 6.06 2.34
C PHE A 99 -6.37 4.83 1.43
N GLY A 100 -5.44 3.89 1.54
CA GLY A 100 -5.30 2.79 0.58
C GLY A 100 -5.37 1.42 1.23
N THR A 101 -5.39 0.38 0.41
CA THR A 101 -5.29 -1.00 0.87
C THR A 101 -4.49 -1.87 -0.11
N ALA A 102 -3.97 -2.98 0.38
CA ALA A 102 -3.34 -4.00 -0.45
C ALA A 102 -4.36 -5.10 -0.80
N THR A 103 -4.16 -5.74 -1.96
CA THR A 103 -4.98 -6.89 -2.38
C THR A 103 -4.15 -7.93 -3.14
N ASN A 104 -4.65 -9.15 -3.21
CA ASN A 104 -4.12 -10.25 -4.02
C ASN A 104 -5.19 -10.79 -4.97
N ASN A 105 -4.77 -11.32 -6.11
CA ASN A 105 -5.66 -11.82 -7.16
C ASN A 105 -6.65 -12.88 -6.67
N TYR A 106 -6.27 -13.75 -5.73
CA TYR A 106 -7.16 -14.79 -5.20
C TYR A 106 -8.36 -14.22 -4.41
N GLN A 107 -8.27 -12.98 -3.92
CA GLN A 107 -9.35 -12.31 -3.18
C GLN A 107 -10.39 -11.71 -4.12
N LEU A 108 -10.07 -11.55 -5.41
CA LEU A 108 -10.94 -10.90 -6.39
C LEU A 108 -12.15 -11.74 -6.80
N ASN A 109 -12.22 -12.99 -6.36
CA ASN A 109 -13.38 -13.87 -6.57
C ASN A 109 -14.43 -13.73 -5.43
N ASP A 110 -14.09 -13.06 -4.34
CA ASP A 110 -15.02 -12.77 -3.24
C ASP A 110 -15.75 -11.45 -3.53
N THR A 111 -17.01 -11.55 -3.92
CA THR A 111 -17.84 -10.38 -4.29
C THR A 111 -18.07 -9.42 -3.13
N ALA A 112 -18.14 -9.91 -1.88
CA ALA A 112 -18.33 -9.05 -0.71
C ALA A 112 -17.03 -8.28 -0.41
N TYR A 113 -15.88 -8.94 -0.54
CA TYR A 113 -14.58 -8.29 -0.45
C TYR A 113 -14.40 -7.22 -1.54
N VAL A 114 -14.68 -7.57 -2.80
CA VAL A 114 -14.54 -6.65 -3.94
C VAL A 114 -15.48 -5.44 -3.82
N ALA A 115 -16.69 -5.61 -3.29
CA ALA A 115 -17.61 -4.49 -3.09
C ALA A 115 -17.03 -3.42 -2.14
N ILE A 116 -16.32 -3.83 -1.08
CA ILE A 116 -15.65 -2.90 -0.16
C ILE A 116 -14.37 -2.34 -0.79
N LEU A 117 -13.62 -3.19 -1.51
CA LEU A 117 -12.40 -2.79 -2.19
C LEU A 117 -12.65 -1.71 -3.25
N ASP A 118 -13.75 -1.83 -4.00
CA ASP A 118 -14.14 -0.92 -5.08
C ASP A 118 -14.68 0.43 -4.57
N ASP A 119 -15.24 0.47 -3.35
CA ASP A 119 -15.68 1.72 -2.73
C ASP A 119 -14.51 2.72 -2.57
N ARG A 120 -14.53 3.78 -3.39
CA ARG A 120 -13.51 4.83 -3.38
C ARG A 120 -13.56 5.71 -2.13
N ALA A 121 -14.71 5.82 -1.46
CA ALA A 121 -14.79 6.50 -0.18
C ALA A 121 -14.03 5.70 0.90
N MET A 122 -14.03 4.37 0.81
CA MET A 122 -13.24 3.50 1.69
C MET A 122 -11.75 3.50 1.31
N PHE A 123 -11.43 3.21 0.04
CA PHE A 123 -10.05 3.09 -0.44
C PHE A 123 -9.81 3.87 -1.73
N GLY A 124 -8.92 4.85 -1.68
CA GLY A 124 -8.51 5.68 -2.81
C GLY A 124 -7.25 5.20 -3.52
N GLN A 125 -6.63 4.12 -3.07
CA GLN A 125 -5.37 3.60 -3.59
C GLN A 125 -5.28 2.08 -3.41
N LEU A 126 -4.73 1.37 -4.41
CA LEU A 126 -4.49 -0.09 -4.35
C LEU A 126 -3.01 -0.45 -4.52
N THR A 127 -2.54 -1.42 -3.73
CA THR A 127 -1.20 -2.00 -3.84
C THR A 127 -1.34 -3.51 -4.11
N PRO A 128 -0.69 -4.08 -5.14
CA PRO A 128 -0.60 -5.53 -5.29
C PRO A 128 0.26 -6.08 -4.16
N ALA A 129 -0.27 -7.02 -3.39
CA ALA A 129 0.48 -7.57 -2.27
C ALA A 129 1.55 -8.59 -2.71
N LYS A 130 1.43 -9.16 -3.92
CA LYS A 130 2.37 -10.13 -4.48
C LYS A 130 2.57 -10.04 -5.99
N ALA A 131 1.54 -9.66 -6.73
CA ALA A 131 1.50 -9.81 -8.19
C ALA A 131 2.53 -8.98 -8.96
N MET A 132 3.25 -8.07 -8.28
CA MET A 132 4.35 -7.28 -8.86
C MET A 132 5.72 -7.68 -8.31
N ASN A 133 5.82 -8.59 -7.34
CA ASN A 133 7.10 -9.11 -6.83
C ASN A 133 7.86 -9.89 -7.92
N TRP A 134 9.19 -9.92 -7.79
CA TRP A 134 10.10 -10.50 -8.78
C TRP A 134 9.68 -11.91 -9.23
N ASN A 135 9.34 -12.81 -8.31
CA ASN A 135 8.94 -14.17 -8.66
C ASN A 135 7.64 -14.27 -9.49
N TYR A 136 6.78 -13.26 -9.45
CA TYR A 136 5.56 -13.17 -10.25
C TYR A 136 5.76 -12.41 -11.56
N THR A 137 6.78 -11.55 -11.63
CA THR A 137 7.02 -10.67 -12.77
C THR A 137 8.13 -11.17 -13.69
N GLU A 138 9.06 -11.97 -13.17
CA GLU A 138 10.13 -12.63 -13.92
C GLU A 138 10.46 -14.01 -13.33
N PRO A 139 9.55 -14.99 -13.47
CA PRO A 139 9.72 -16.33 -12.90
C PRO A 139 10.93 -17.10 -13.47
N GLU A 140 11.35 -16.76 -14.69
CA GLU A 140 12.56 -17.25 -15.37
C GLU A 140 13.31 -16.06 -15.94
N ARG A 141 14.65 -16.13 -16.01
CA ARG A 141 15.48 -15.01 -16.46
C ARG A 141 15.07 -14.52 -17.85
N GLY A 142 14.72 -13.25 -17.97
CA GLY A 142 14.28 -12.61 -19.22
C GLY A 142 12.85 -12.97 -19.65
N VAL A 143 12.11 -13.78 -18.90
CA VAL A 143 10.72 -14.15 -19.18
C VAL A 143 9.81 -13.34 -18.26
N PHE A 144 9.27 -12.24 -18.78
CA PHE A 144 8.42 -11.34 -18.00
C PHE A 144 6.93 -11.68 -18.09
N THR A 145 6.25 -11.63 -16.94
CA THR A 145 4.80 -11.84 -16.81
C THR A 145 4.14 -10.67 -16.09
N SER A 146 3.08 -10.09 -16.67
CA SER A 146 2.40 -8.94 -16.05
C SER A 146 0.92 -9.17 -15.75
N GLY A 147 0.32 -10.27 -16.23
CA GLY A 147 -1.14 -10.44 -16.24
C GLY A 147 -1.82 -10.30 -14.88
N GLN A 148 -1.19 -10.82 -13.81
CA GLN A 148 -1.74 -10.67 -12.45
C GLN A 148 -1.63 -9.24 -11.92
N GLY A 149 -0.53 -8.54 -12.19
CA GLY A 149 -0.38 -7.12 -11.86
C GLY A 149 -1.37 -6.26 -12.66
N ASP A 150 -1.52 -6.55 -13.96
CA ASP A 150 -2.44 -5.85 -14.86
C ASP A 150 -3.88 -5.94 -14.40
N GLN A 151 -4.31 -7.08 -13.85
CA GLN A 151 -5.65 -7.24 -13.29
C GLN A 151 -5.92 -6.24 -12.14
N ILE A 152 -4.94 -6.03 -11.25
CA ILE A 152 -5.08 -5.13 -10.11
C ILE A 152 -4.97 -3.66 -10.56
N VAL A 153 -4.06 -3.35 -11.50
CA VAL A 153 -3.96 -2.01 -12.12
C VAL A 153 -5.28 -1.64 -12.81
N ALA A 154 -5.88 -2.57 -13.55
CA ALA A 154 -7.17 -2.35 -14.20
C ALA A 154 -8.28 -2.05 -13.17
N LEU A 155 -8.34 -2.80 -12.07
CA LEU A 155 -9.29 -2.55 -10.99
C LEU A 155 -9.08 -1.15 -10.37
N ALA A 156 -7.84 -0.77 -10.09
CA ALA A 156 -7.53 0.56 -9.55
C ALA A 156 -7.99 1.67 -10.51
N ARG A 157 -7.69 1.54 -11.81
CA ARG A 157 -8.06 2.53 -12.83
C ARG A 157 -9.57 2.63 -13.01
N GLN A 158 -10.28 1.50 -13.04
CA GLN A 158 -11.76 1.48 -13.13
C GLN A 158 -12.39 2.19 -11.94
N GLY A 159 -11.88 1.97 -10.72
CA GLY A 159 -12.33 2.64 -9.51
C GLY A 159 -11.80 4.08 -9.33
N GLY A 160 -11.02 4.61 -10.28
CA GLY A 160 -10.36 5.91 -10.17
C GLY A 160 -9.41 6.04 -8.98
N LYS A 161 -8.80 4.92 -8.56
CA LYS A 161 -7.88 4.83 -7.43
C LYS A 161 -6.44 5.04 -7.92
N LEU A 162 -5.60 5.58 -7.06
CA LEU A 162 -4.15 5.63 -7.29
C LEU A 162 -3.57 4.22 -7.18
N MET A 163 -2.40 3.99 -7.76
CA MET A 163 -1.71 2.72 -7.65
C MET A 163 -0.39 2.91 -6.91
N ARG A 164 0.10 1.85 -6.27
CA ARG A 164 1.49 1.79 -5.82
C ARG A 164 2.09 0.48 -6.28
N GLY A 165 3.21 0.56 -6.98
CA GLY A 165 4.01 -0.62 -7.27
C GLY A 165 4.65 -1.14 -5.99
N HIS A 166 4.63 -2.47 -5.85
CA HIS A 166 5.25 -3.18 -4.74
C HIS A 166 5.56 -4.61 -5.22
N ASP A 167 6.81 -4.96 -5.50
CA ASP A 167 8.05 -4.18 -5.41
C ASP A 167 9.00 -4.56 -6.57
N CYS A 168 10.09 -3.83 -6.76
CA CYS A 168 11.12 -4.28 -7.70
C CYS A 168 12.11 -5.28 -7.07
N VAL A 169 12.65 -4.94 -5.90
CA VAL A 169 13.69 -5.73 -5.25
C VAL A 169 13.33 -5.91 -3.79
N TRP A 170 13.29 -7.16 -3.39
CA TRP A 170 13.09 -7.55 -2.00
C TRP A 170 13.83 -8.86 -1.73
N TYR A 171 14.12 -9.14 -0.46
CA TYR A 171 14.79 -10.39 -0.08
C TYR A 171 13.85 -11.61 -0.09
N ASN A 172 12.54 -11.35 -0.03
CA ASN A 172 11.50 -12.36 -0.10
C ASN A 172 10.74 -12.21 -1.42
N GLY A 173 10.22 -13.31 -1.97
CA GLY A 173 9.60 -13.28 -3.31
C GLY A 173 10.60 -13.17 -4.46
N VAL A 174 11.83 -13.63 -4.27
CA VAL A 174 12.87 -13.75 -5.31
C VAL A 174 12.71 -15.10 -6.04
N PRO A 175 12.79 -15.16 -7.38
CA PRO A 175 12.68 -16.42 -8.11
C PRO A 175 13.91 -17.31 -7.89
N ALA A 176 13.71 -18.62 -8.05
CA ALA A 176 14.76 -19.62 -7.77
C ALA A 176 16.01 -19.42 -8.62
N TRP A 177 15.88 -18.93 -9.86
CA TRP A 177 17.04 -18.71 -10.74
C TRP A 177 17.95 -17.56 -10.25
N VAL A 178 17.42 -16.59 -9.50
CA VAL A 178 18.23 -15.57 -8.83
C VAL A 178 18.81 -16.15 -7.55
N ALA A 179 17.97 -16.78 -6.71
CA ALA A 179 18.35 -17.23 -5.38
C ALA A 179 19.39 -18.38 -5.37
N ASN A 180 19.35 -19.25 -6.38
CA ASN A 180 20.22 -20.42 -6.46
C ASN A 180 21.51 -20.19 -7.27
N THR A 181 21.68 -18.99 -7.82
CA THR A 181 22.87 -18.63 -8.59
C THR A 181 23.88 -17.94 -7.69
N THR A 182 25.15 -18.33 -7.81
CA THR A 182 26.25 -17.58 -7.17
C THR A 182 26.61 -16.42 -8.08
N TRP A 183 26.43 -15.20 -7.60
CA TRP A 183 26.68 -13.98 -8.37
C TRP A 183 27.94 -13.28 -7.89
N THR A 184 28.66 -12.66 -8.82
CA THR A 184 29.48 -11.50 -8.47
C THR A 184 28.60 -10.25 -8.31
N ALA A 185 29.08 -9.26 -7.57
CA ALA A 185 28.33 -8.02 -7.38
C ALA A 185 27.95 -7.31 -8.70
N PRO A 186 28.84 -7.21 -9.72
CA PRO A 186 28.48 -6.61 -11.00
C PRO A 186 27.38 -7.38 -11.75
N GLU A 187 27.44 -8.71 -11.79
CA GLU A 187 26.44 -9.53 -12.49
C GLU A 187 25.05 -9.39 -11.85
N LEU A 188 24.97 -9.43 -10.52
CA LEU A 188 23.69 -9.25 -9.82
C LEU A 188 23.14 -7.83 -10.02
N ALA A 189 24.02 -6.82 -10.05
CA ALA A 189 23.61 -5.44 -10.28
C ALA A 189 22.99 -5.26 -11.68
N GLU A 190 23.55 -5.89 -12.71
CA GLU A 190 22.96 -5.88 -14.06
C GLU A 190 21.60 -6.58 -14.09
N VAL A 191 21.47 -7.73 -13.44
CA VAL A 191 20.21 -8.49 -13.35
C VAL A 191 19.12 -7.67 -12.64
N VAL A 192 19.45 -7.02 -11.53
CA VAL A 192 18.53 -6.14 -10.80
C VAL A 192 18.10 -4.94 -11.66
N GLN A 193 19.04 -4.30 -12.35
CA GLN A 193 18.74 -3.16 -13.22
C GLN A 193 17.81 -3.56 -14.37
N GLU A 194 18.10 -4.68 -15.04
CA GLU A 194 17.27 -5.21 -16.11
C GLU A 194 15.85 -5.54 -15.60
N HIS A 195 15.74 -6.20 -14.44
CA HIS A 195 14.46 -6.51 -13.83
C HIS A 195 13.65 -5.25 -13.54
N CYS A 196 14.22 -4.29 -12.80
CA CYS A 196 13.54 -3.04 -12.45
C CYS A 196 13.13 -2.24 -13.67
N PHE A 197 14.00 -2.14 -14.66
CA PHE A 197 13.70 -1.38 -15.88
C PHE A 197 12.49 -1.95 -16.60
N ASN A 198 12.44 -3.27 -16.80
CA ASN A 198 11.34 -3.92 -17.51
C ASN A 198 10.00 -3.78 -16.80
N ILE A 199 9.96 -3.99 -15.47
CA ILE A 199 8.69 -3.88 -14.72
C ILE A 199 8.21 -2.43 -14.58
N VAL A 200 9.11 -1.47 -14.37
CA VAL A 200 8.73 -0.04 -14.29
C VAL A 200 8.19 0.40 -15.64
N ARG A 201 8.87 0.03 -16.73
CA ARG A 201 8.43 0.35 -18.09
C ARG A 201 7.09 -0.28 -18.46
N ARG A 202 6.78 -1.47 -17.94
CA ARG A 202 5.49 -2.14 -18.19
C ARG A 202 4.30 -1.31 -17.70
N TRP A 203 4.45 -0.63 -16.57
CA TRP A 203 3.38 0.09 -15.87
C TRP A 203 3.59 1.62 -15.82
N GLU A 204 4.51 2.14 -16.61
CA GLU A 204 4.73 3.57 -16.79
C GLU A 204 3.41 4.29 -17.15
N GLY A 205 3.10 5.38 -16.43
CA GLY A 205 1.87 6.16 -16.62
C GLY A 205 0.57 5.46 -16.20
N GLN A 206 0.64 4.26 -15.63
CA GLN A 206 -0.52 3.51 -15.15
C GLN A 206 -0.61 3.47 -13.62
N MET A 207 0.45 3.90 -12.94
CA MET A 207 0.54 3.91 -11.47
C MET A 207 0.51 5.31 -10.89
#